data_AF-A0A2U3KFC8-F1
#
_entry.id   AF-A0A2U3KFC8-F1
#
_cell.length_a   1.000
_cell.length_b   1.000
_cell.length_c   1.000
_cell.angle_alpha   90.00
_cell.angle_beta   90.00
_cell.angle_gamma   90.00
#
_symmetry.space_group_name_H-M   'P 1'
#
loop_
_entity.id
_entity.type
_entity.pdbx_description
1 polymer ?
#
loop_
_entity_poly.entity_id
_entity_poly.type
_entity_poly.pdbx_seq_one_letter_code
_entity_poly.pdbx_strand_id
1 'polypeptide(L)'
;MLPDIENLLRLQEADKEIRRLQDEIAEFPKRVAAIEQKLAGTKAQIEKAQAATKADDAARRKHETSITDLRSKISKYRDQSLDVKTNDQYKALLHEIQFAEKEIASTEDKILELMVDADTRANEVKAAQAELKAEAAEIEKEKEQARQRTAEDEKLLAEWRAKRDQLRAGIDADLLRHYERVAKFRGTGISEVRDHKCMACQVMLRPQTYNEVRSGQQTVYCDSCQRVLYLNPADELVDQKPTVHHPRRHHPKIDAPQAWYYRAEFAEAGEVYLCLTNAGSQASRRVYEIHTGRMIGDILIREGDFRLAFPEDITGAIRLNGAWTEEELDGWGAELPMVVLDSLLADLEAARYEMTSRAAAKHEAPAVPSEQAAS
;
A
#
# COMPACT_ATOMS: atom_id res chain seq x y z
N MET A 1 -9.38 8.26 31.35
CA MET A 1 -8.64 9.43 30.78
C MET A 1 -9.13 10.69 31.48
N LEU A 2 -8.26 11.70 31.65
CA LEU A 2 -8.66 12.99 32.23
C LEU A 2 -9.60 13.74 31.26
N PRO A 3 -10.64 14.45 31.75
CA PRO A 3 -11.56 15.22 30.92
C PRO A 3 -10.85 16.23 30.00
N ASP A 4 -9.79 16.87 30.49
CA ASP A 4 -9.01 17.84 29.71
C ASP A 4 -8.27 17.19 28.53
N ILE A 5 -7.80 15.95 28.70
CA ILE A 5 -7.13 15.20 27.62
C ILE A 5 -8.13 14.79 26.54
N GLU A 6 -9.36 14.42 26.93
CA GLU A 6 -10.43 14.13 25.99
C GLU A 6 -10.85 15.38 25.20
N ASN A 7 -10.99 16.52 25.88
CA ASN A 7 -11.27 17.81 25.23
C ASN A 7 -10.15 18.24 24.29
N LEU A 8 -8.88 18.01 24.65
CA LEU A 8 -7.73 18.24 23.77
C LEU A 8 -7.71 17.32 22.54
N LEU A 9 -8.14 16.06 22.68
CA LEU A 9 -8.23 15.14 21.56
C LEU A 9 -9.26 15.64 20.54
N ARG A 10 -10.45 16.02 21.01
CA ARG A 10 -11.51 16.62 20.19
C ARG A 10 -11.07 17.95 19.58
N LEU A 11 -10.31 18.76 20.32
CA LEU A 11 -9.72 20.01 19.82
C LEU A 11 -8.75 19.73 18.67
N GLN A 12 -7.89 18.72 18.80
CA GLN A 12 -6.97 18.33 17.73
C GLN A 12 -7.69 17.81 16.49
N GLU A 13 -8.79 17.06 16.65
CA GLU A 13 -9.62 16.63 15.52
C GLU A 13 -10.25 17.84 14.81
N ALA A 14 -10.79 18.80 15.56
CA ALA A 14 -11.32 20.04 15.01
C ALA A 14 -10.23 20.85 14.27
N ASP A 15 -9.03 20.98 14.83
CA ASP A 15 -7.92 21.69 14.18
C ASP A 15 -7.44 20.97 12.90
N LYS A 16 -7.46 19.62 12.87
CA LYS A 16 -7.16 18.84 11.67
C LYS A 16 -8.20 19.07 10.57
N GLU A 17 -9.48 19.05 10.91
CA GLU A 17 -10.55 19.29 9.93
C GLU A 17 -10.54 20.74 9.43
N ILE A 18 -10.32 21.72 10.31
CA ILE A 18 -10.13 23.12 9.93
C ILE A 18 -8.99 23.25 8.93
N ARG A 19 -7.85 22.61 9.21
CA ARG A 19 -6.68 22.66 8.32
C ARG A 19 -6.98 21.99 6.98
N ARG A 20 -7.61 20.81 6.97
CA ARG A 20 -8.03 20.11 5.75
C ARG A 20 -8.91 21.00 4.88
N LEU A 21 -9.95 21.60 5.47
CA LEU A 21 -10.86 22.51 4.77
C LEU A 21 -10.14 23.76 4.26
N GLN A 22 -9.23 24.34 5.04
CA GLN A 22 -8.41 25.49 4.59
C GLN A 22 -7.49 25.13 3.41
N ASP A 23 -6.88 23.96 3.45
CA ASP A 23 -6.02 23.48 2.37
C ASP A 23 -6.85 23.20 1.10
N GLU A 24 -8.04 22.60 1.24
CA GLU A 24 -8.99 22.41 0.13
C GLU A 24 -9.43 23.74 -0.49
N ILE A 25 -9.86 24.70 0.35
CA ILE A 25 -10.25 26.05 -0.09
C ILE A 25 -9.08 26.76 -0.79
N ALA A 26 -7.85 26.62 -0.29
CA ALA A 26 -6.66 27.27 -0.86
C ALA A 26 -6.16 26.61 -2.15
N GLU A 27 -6.50 25.36 -2.41
CA GLU A 27 -6.09 24.65 -3.61
C GLU A 27 -6.96 25.01 -4.83
N PHE A 28 -8.24 25.33 -4.63
CA PHE A 28 -9.13 25.71 -5.74
C PHE A 28 -8.63 26.91 -6.56
N PRO A 29 -8.23 28.05 -5.97
CA PRO A 29 -7.70 29.18 -6.73
C PRO A 29 -6.46 28.83 -7.54
N LYS A 30 -5.58 27.94 -7.03
CA LYS A 30 -4.38 27.51 -7.76
C LYS A 30 -4.75 26.67 -8.97
N ARG A 31 -5.69 25.73 -8.82
CA ARG A 31 -6.19 24.91 -9.93
C ARG A 31 -6.84 25.80 -11.01
N VAL A 32 -7.65 26.78 -10.60
CA VAL A 32 -8.25 27.75 -11.51
C VAL A 32 -7.18 28.56 -12.26
N ALA A 33 -6.18 29.09 -11.56
CA ALA A 33 -5.11 29.87 -12.17
C ALA A 33 -4.28 29.04 -13.19
N ALA A 34 -3.98 27.78 -12.87
CA ALA A 34 -3.27 26.88 -13.77
C ALA A 34 -4.06 26.59 -15.06
N ILE A 35 -5.38 26.43 -14.93
CA ILE A 35 -6.29 26.23 -16.06
C ILE A 35 -6.39 27.50 -16.92
N GLU A 36 -6.54 28.67 -16.30
CA GLU A 36 -6.59 29.95 -17.02
C GLU A 36 -5.28 30.24 -17.76
N GLN A 37 -4.14 29.86 -17.19
CA GLN A 37 -2.84 29.98 -17.86
C GLN A 37 -2.75 29.12 -19.12
N LYS A 38 -3.29 27.89 -19.08
CA LYS A 38 -3.37 27.02 -20.28
C LYS A 38 -4.24 27.65 -21.36
N LEU A 39 -5.44 28.11 -20.99
CA LEU A 39 -6.34 28.81 -21.93
C LEU A 39 -5.70 30.06 -22.53
N ALA A 40 -4.94 30.84 -21.74
CA ALA A 40 -4.21 31.99 -22.23
C ALA A 40 -3.12 31.60 -23.25
N GLY A 41 -2.42 30.48 -23.01
CA GLY A 41 -1.45 29.92 -23.95
C GLY A 41 -2.10 29.55 -25.30
N THR A 42 -3.22 28.82 -25.26
CA THR A 42 -3.96 28.44 -26.48
C THR A 42 -4.49 29.67 -27.22
N LYS A 43 -5.01 30.68 -26.50
CA LYS A 43 -5.42 31.97 -27.11
C LYS A 43 -4.26 32.68 -27.81
N ALA A 44 -3.09 32.74 -27.19
CA ALA A 44 -1.91 33.36 -27.79
C ALA A 44 -1.45 32.62 -29.06
N GLN A 45 -1.57 31.29 -29.10
CA GLN A 45 -1.29 30.50 -30.31
C GLN A 45 -2.27 30.83 -31.45
N ILE A 46 -3.57 30.93 -31.14
CA ILE A 46 -4.59 31.32 -32.11
C ILE A 46 -4.33 32.73 -32.64
N GLU A 47 -4.01 33.69 -31.77
CA GLU A 47 -3.70 35.07 -32.19
C GLU A 47 -2.46 35.12 -33.10
N LYS A 48 -1.41 34.34 -32.77
CA LYS A 48 -0.21 34.23 -33.60
C LYS A 48 -0.53 33.63 -34.97
N ALA A 49 -1.34 32.58 -35.03
CA ALA A 49 -1.75 31.95 -36.28
C ALA A 49 -2.60 32.90 -37.14
N GLN A 50 -3.53 33.64 -36.54
CA GLN A 50 -4.30 34.68 -37.24
C GLN A 50 -3.43 35.82 -37.77
N ALA A 51 -2.42 36.23 -37.01
CA ALA A 51 -1.47 37.24 -37.47
C ALA A 51 -0.64 36.74 -38.66
N ALA A 52 -0.24 35.46 -38.67
CA ALA A 52 0.43 34.84 -39.80
C ALA A 52 -0.46 34.80 -41.05
N THR A 53 -1.72 34.38 -40.94
CA THR A 53 -2.68 34.39 -42.06
C THR A 53 -2.85 35.79 -42.66
N LYS A 54 -2.93 36.83 -41.81
CA LYS A 54 -2.99 38.23 -42.30
C LYS A 54 -1.72 38.67 -43.02
N ALA A 55 -0.55 38.19 -42.59
CA ALA A 55 0.71 38.48 -43.25
C ALA A 55 0.80 37.78 -44.62
N ASP A 56 0.33 36.53 -44.71
CA ASP A 56 0.27 35.77 -45.97
C ASP A 56 -0.67 36.45 -46.98
N ASP A 57 -1.85 36.90 -46.53
CA ASP A 57 -2.78 37.67 -47.37
C ASP A 57 -2.16 38.97 -47.90
N ALA A 58 -1.37 39.67 -47.07
CA ALA A 58 -0.67 40.87 -47.50
C ALA A 58 0.44 40.55 -48.52
N ALA A 59 1.20 39.47 -48.31
CA ALA A 59 2.21 39.00 -49.25
C ALA A 59 1.59 38.61 -50.60
N ARG A 60 0.47 37.90 -50.58
CA ARG A 60 -0.29 37.54 -51.77
C ARG A 60 -0.71 38.78 -52.58
N ARG A 61 -1.31 39.79 -51.94
CA ARG A 61 -1.71 41.04 -52.61
C ARG A 61 -0.52 41.77 -53.25
N LYS A 62 0.65 41.72 -52.61
CA LYS A 62 1.89 42.27 -53.17
C LYS A 62 2.33 41.53 -54.42
N HIS A 63 2.26 40.20 -54.42
CA HIS A 63 2.55 39.39 -55.60
C HIS A 63 1.56 39.62 -56.75
N GLU A 64 0.27 39.75 -56.45
CA GLU A 64 -0.77 40.09 -57.44
C GLU A 64 -0.52 41.46 -58.09
N THR A 65 -0.10 42.45 -57.30
CA THR A 65 0.31 43.77 -57.82
C THR A 65 1.53 43.66 -58.72
N SER A 66 2.55 42.90 -58.31
CA SER A 66 3.77 42.66 -59.11
C SER A 66 3.46 41.99 -60.45
N ILE A 67 2.55 41.02 -60.49
CA ILE A 67 2.09 40.40 -61.75
C ILE A 67 1.42 41.44 -62.65
N THR A 68 0.59 42.31 -62.08
CA THR A 68 -0.09 43.38 -62.83
C THR A 68 0.93 44.33 -63.48
N ASP A 69 1.98 44.71 -62.74
CA ASP A 69 3.07 45.55 -63.26
C ASP A 69 3.87 44.85 -64.36
N LEU A 70 4.19 43.57 -64.20
CA LEU A 70 4.89 42.76 -65.20
C LEU A 70 4.05 42.61 -66.48
N ARG A 71 2.74 42.39 -66.37
CA ARG A 71 1.81 42.34 -67.51
C ARG A 71 1.76 43.68 -68.26
N SER A 72 1.78 44.80 -67.53
CA SER A 72 1.88 46.13 -68.13
C SER A 72 3.21 46.33 -68.90
N LYS A 73 4.34 45.88 -68.34
CA LYS A 73 5.64 45.91 -69.03
C LYS A 73 5.64 45.05 -70.29
N ILE A 74 5.09 43.85 -70.24
CA ILE A 74 4.96 42.97 -71.41
C ILE A 74 4.16 43.66 -72.52
N SER A 75 3.03 44.31 -72.18
CA SER A 75 2.25 45.07 -73.16
C SER A 75 3.09 46.16 -73.83
N LYS A 76 3.82 46.95 -73.03
CA LYS A 76 4.69 48.02 -73.54
C LYS A 76 5.81 47.48 -74.43
N TYR A 77 6.45 46.38 -74.05
CA TYR A 77 7.51 45.76 -74.86
C TYR A 77 6.96 45.16 -76.15
N ARG A 78 5.74 44.61 -76.15
CA ARG A 78 5.06 44.16 -77.37
C ARG A 78 4.76 45.32 -78.30
N ASP A 79 4.24 46.43 -77.79
CA ASP A 79 3.98 47.63 -78.60
C ASP A 79 5.29 48.18 -79.19
N GLN A 80 6.35 48.30 -78.37
CA GLN A 80 7.67 48.72 -78.83
C GLN A 80 8.25 47.79 -79.89
N SER A 81 8.02 46.47 -79.78
CA SER A 81 8.53 45.46 -80.71
C SER A 81 7.99 45.64 -82.14
N LEU A 82 6.82 46.27 -82.30
CA LEU A 82 6.20 46.57 -83.60
C LEU A 82 6.86 47.78 -84.29
N ASP A 83 7.47 48.69 -83.53
CA ASP A 83 8.08 49.94 -84.04
C ASP A 83 9.58 49.81 -84.37
N VAL A 84 10.23 48.71 -83.95
CA VAL A 84 11.69 48.55 -84.07
C VAL A 84 12.14 48.15 -85.47
N LYS A 85 13.19 48.80 -85.98
CA LYS A 85 13.68 48.60 -87.36
C LYS A 85 14.88 47.66 -87.47
N THR A 86 15.57 47.36 -86.36
CA THR A 86 16.75 46.49 -86.35
C THR A 86 16.47 45.15 -85.67
N ASN A 87 16.93 44.06 -86.29
CA ASN A 87 16.70 42.69 -85.82
C ASN A 87 17.28 42.44 -84.41
N ASP A 88 18.41 43.07 -84.06
CA ASP A 88 19.02 42.91 -82.74
C ASP A 88 18.18 43.52 -81.62
N GLN A 89 17.59 44.71 -81.84
CA GLN A 89 16.70 45.35 -80.86
C GLN A 89 15.39 44.56 -80.70
N TYR A 90 14.87 43.97 -81.78
CA TYR A 90 13.69 43.09 -81.71
C TYR A 90 13.96 41.83 -80.88
N LYS A 91 15.13 41.17 -81.08
CA LYS A 91 15.55 40.02 -80.26
C LYS A 91 15.72 40.37 -78.78
N ALA A 92 16.25 41.56 -78.47
CA ALA A 92 16.39 42.02 -77.10
C ALA A 92 15.01 42.18 -76.41
N LEU A 93 14.04 42.81 -77.08
CA LEU A 93 12.68 42.95 -76.54
C LEU A 93 11.97 41.61 -76.36
N LEU A 94 12.15 40.66 -77.30
CA LEU A 94 11.63 39.30 -77.15
C LEU A 94 12.22 38.58 -75.92
N HIS A 95 13.51 38.77 -75.65
CA HIS A 95 14.16 38.21 -74.46
C HIS A 95 13.60 38.82 -73.17
N GLU A 96 13.40 40.14 -73.13
CA GLU A 96 12.77 40.83 -72.00
C GLU A 96 11.32 40.39 -71.76
N ILE A 97 10.53 40.16 -72.82
CA ILE A 97 9.18 39.61 -72.73
C ILE A 97 9.22 38.20 -72.15
N GLN A 98 10.09 37.32 -72.65
CA GLN A 98 10.23 35.95 -72.13
C GLN A 98 10.69 35.93 -70.67
N PHE A 99 11.58 36.86 -70.28
CA PHE A 99 12.01 37.01 -68.90
C PHE A 99 10.83 37.43 -67.99
N ALA A 100 10.06 38.44 -68.39
CA ALA A 100 8.88 38.88 -67.65
C ALA A 100 7.78 37.80 -67.57
N GLU A 101 7.58 37.01 -68.63
CA GLU A 101 6.64 35.88 -68.65
C GLU A 101 7.07 34.77 -67.67
N LYS A 102 8.38 34.47 -67.58
CA LYS A 102 8.92 33.52 -66.58
C LYS A 102 8.77 34.04 -65.14
N GLU A 103 9.01 35.33 -64.92
CA GLU A 103 8.83 35.95 -63.60
C GLU A 103 7.36 35.95 -63.16
N ILE A 104 6.41 36.15 -64.08
CA ILE A 104 4.98 35.99 -63.81
C ILE A 104 4.69 34.56 -63.37
N ALA A 105 5.12 33.56 -64.14
CA ALA A 105 4.89 32.16 -63.80
C ALA A 105 5.45 31.81 -62.42
N SER A 106 6.68 32.21 -62.10
CA SER A 106 7.28 32.01 -60.77
C SER A 106 6.50 32.72 -59.65
N THR A 107 5.93 33.88 -59.93
CA THR A 107 5.13 34.63 -58.94
C THR A 107 3.74 34.02 -58.75
N GLU A 108 3.14 33.48 -59.81
CA GLU A 108 1.88 32.73 -59.76
C GLU A 108 2.05 31.45 -58.94
N ASP A 109 3.16 30.71 -59.11
CA ASP A 109 3.48 29.54 -58.28
C ASP A 109 3.59 29.90 -56.79
N LYS A 110 4.27 31.02 -56.45
CA LYS A 110 4.37 31.52 -55.07
C LYS A 110 3.01 31.91 -54.49
N ILE A 111 2.11 32.47 -55.30
CA ILE A 111 0.74 32.78 -54.85
C ILE A 111 -0.03 31.49 -54.54
N LEU A 112 0.10 30.46 -55.38
CA LEU A 112 -0.54 29.17 -55.15
C LEU A 112 -0.03 28.52 -53.86
N GLU A 113 1.28 28.54 -53.62
CA GLU A 113 1.87 28.06 -52.36
C GLU A 113 1.29 28.82 -51.15
N LEU A 114 1.28 30.16 -51.19
CA LEU A 114 0.71 30.99 -50.13
C LEU A 114 -0.80 30.72 -49.91
N MET A 115 -1.55 30.42 -50.96
CA MET A 115 -2.98 30.11 -50.85
C MET A 115 -3.24 28.77 -50.16
N VAL A 116 -2.47 27.73 -50.49
CA VAL A 116 -2.56 26.41 -49.84
C VAL A 116 -2.19 26.52 -48.36
N ASP A 117 -1.12 27.25 -48.08
CA ASP A 117 -0.64 27.54 -46.73
C ASP A 117 -1.69 28.31 -45.90
N ALA A 118 -2.31 29.34 -46.48
CA ALA A 118 -3.32 30.14 -45.81
C ALA A 118 -4.59 29.32 -45.51
N ASP A 119 -5.02 28.45 -46.42
CA ASP A 119 -6.18 27.58 -46.18
C ASP A 119 -5.90 26.55 -45.09
N THR A 120 -4.70 25.97 -45.09
CA THR A 120 -4.25 25.05 -44.02
C THR A 120 -4.26 25.76 -42.67
N ARG A 121 -3.64 26.93 -42.56
CA ARG A 121 -3.61 27.74 -41.34
C ARG A 121 -5.01 28.18 -40.90
N ALA A 122 -5.89 28.54 -41.84
CA ALA A 122 -7.26 28.92 -41.52
C ALA A 122 -8.08 27.75 -40.95
N ASN A 123 -7.88 26.54 -41.46
CA ASN A 123 -8.50 25.33 -40.93
C ASN A 123 -7.96 24.97 -39.53
N GLU A 124 -6.65 25.09 -39.31
CA GLU A 124 -6.03 24.93 -37.99
C GLU A 124 -6.58 25.95 -36.97
N VAL A 125 -6.70 27.22 -37.35
CA VAL A 125 -7.27 28.28 -36.49
C VAL A 125 -8.72 27.95 -36.13
N LYS A 126 -9.54 27.53 -37.10
CA LYS A 126 -10.95 27.16 -36.84
C LYS A 126 -11.05 25.97 -35.88
N ALA A 127 -10.22 24.94 -36.08
CA ALA A 127 -10.18 23.77 -35.20
C ALA A 127 -9.76 24.17 -33.78
N ALA A 128 -8.66 24.92 -33.65
CA ALA A 128 -8.17 25.40 -32.35
C ALA A 128 -9.17 26.32 -31.64
N GLN A 129 -9.93 27.16 -32.37
CA GLN A 129 -10.99 27.97 -31.80
C GLN A 129 -12.18 27.14 -31.29
N ALA A 130 -12.56 26.09 -32.01
CA ALA A 130 -13.62 25.19 -31.59
C ALA A 130 -13.22 24.42 -30.32
N GLU A 131 -11.98 23.91 -30.29
CA GLU A 131 -11.40 23.24 -29.13
C GLU A 131 -11.32 24.18 -27.92
N LEU A 132 -10.79 25.40 -28.10
CA LEU A 132 -10.71 26.41 -27.05
C LEU A 132 -12.10 26.74 -26.48
N LYS A 133 -13.12 26.84 -27.33
CA LYS A 133 -14.50 27.13 -26.91
C LYS A 133 -15.09 25.98 -26.09
N ALA A 134 -14.84 24.74 -26.50
CA ALA A 134 -15.27 23.55 -25.77
C ALA A 134 -14.56 23.45 -24.42
N GLU A 135 -13.24 23.62 -24.40
CA GLU A 135 -12.42 23.59 -23.19
C GLU A 135 -12.83 24.71 -22.22
N ALA A 136 -13.04 25.94 -22.72
CA ALA A 136 -13.51 27.05 -21.91
C ALA A 136 -14.90 26.79 -21.28
N ALA A 137 -15.82 26.14 -22.01
CA ALA A 137 -17.14 25.82 -21.49
C ALA A 137 -17.08 24.76 -20.38
N GLU A 138 -16.25 23.73 -20.53
CA GLU A 138 -16.03 22.72 -19.49
C GLU A 138 -15.35 23.32 -18.26
N ILE A 139 -14.38 24.20 -18.46
CA ILE A 139 -13.68 24.91 -17.39
C ILE A 139 -14.65 25.80 -16.58
N GLU A 140 -15.55 26.52 -17.24
CA GLU A 140 -16.52 27.35 -16.51
C GLU A 140 -17.50 26.49 -15.69
N LYS A 141 -17.88 25.29 -16.18
CA LYS A 141 -18.65 24.33 -15.37
C LYS A 141 -17.85 23.84 -14.17
N GLU A 142 -16.59 23.47 -14.35
CA GLU A 142 -15.72 23.04 -13.25
C GLU A 142 -15.53 24.16 -12.22
N LYS A 143 -15.35 25.42 -12.67
CA LYS A 143 -15.25 26.58 -11.78
C LYS A 143 -16.52 26.79 -10.96
N GLU A 144 -17.69 26.68 -11.58
CA GLU A 144 -18.95 26.85 -10.87
C GLU A 144 -19.17 25.75 -9.83
N GLN A 145 -18.91 24.49 -10.18
CA GLN A 145 -18.96 23.38 -9.22
C GLN A 145 -17.95 23.56 -8.08
N ALA A 146 -16.73 24.01 -8.40
CA ALA A 146 -15.70 24.28 -7.39
C ALA A 146 -16.11 25.44 -6.46
N ARG A 147 -16.73 26.51 -6.98
CA ARG A 147 -17.25 27.62 -6.17
C ARG A 147 -18.34 27.17 -5.21
N GLN A 148 -19.26 26.33 -5.67
CA GLN A 148 -20.33 25.78 -4.83
C GLN A 148 -19.75 24.94 -3.69
N ARG A 149 -18.80 24.05 -4.01
CA ARG A 149 -18.08 23.26 -3.00
C ARG A 149 -17.29 24.14 -2.02
N THR A 150 -16.58 25.14 -2.52
CA THR A 150 -15.83 26.09 -1.66
C THR A 150 -16.77 26.80 -0.70
N ALA A 151 -17.96 27.22 -1.16
CA ALA A 151 -18.95 27.87 -0.30
C ALA A 151 -19.53 26.92 0.77
N GLU A 152 -19.67 25.63 0.47
CA GLU A 152 -20.02 24.60 1.46
C GLU A 152 -18.89 24.38 2.47
N ASP A 153 -17.65 24.27 1.99
CA ASP A 153 -16.46 24.10 2.81
C ASP A 153 -16.23 25.31 3.74
N GLU A 154 -16.51 26.53 3.28
CA GLU A 154 -16.46 27.75 4.10
C GLU A 154 -17.50 27.75 5.23
N LYS A 155 -18.72 27.24 4.96
CA LYS A 155 -19.74 27.09 6.00
C LYS A 155 -19.32 26.05 7.04
N LEU A 156 -18.84 24.90 6.59
CA LEU A 156 -18.31 23.85 7.47
C LEU A 156 -17.12 24.37 8.28
N LEU A 157 -16.24 25.16 7.68
CA LEU A 157 -15.12 25.79 8.36
C LEU A 157 -15.58 26.72 9.48
N ALA A 158 -16.65 27.50 9.27
CA ALA A 158 -17.23 28.34 10.31
C ALA A 158 -17.81 27.50 11.46
N GLU A 159 -18.50 26.41 11.16
CA GLU A 159 -19.02 25.48 12.18
C GLU A 159 -17.90 24.83 13.00
N TRP A 160 -16.85 24.36 12.33
CA TRP A 160 -15.69 23.76 13.01
C TRP A 160 -14.92 24.77 13.86
N ARG A 161 -14.80 26.03 13.42
CA ARG A 161 -14.24 27.11 14.23
C ARG A 161 -15.08 27.38 15.48
N ALA A 162 -16.40 27.42 15.36
CA ALA A 162 -17.29 27.58 16.51
C ALA A 162 -17.15 26.41 17.50
N LYS A 163 -17.13 25.17 17.00
CA LYS A 163 -16.86 23.97 17.82
C LYS A 163 -15.49 24.05 18.51
N ARG A 164 -14.46 24.50 17.80
CA ARG A 164 -13.12 24.69 18.35
C ARG A 164 -13.12 25.69 19.51
N ASP A 165 -13.81 26.82 19.35
CA ASP A 165 -13.87 27.86 20.37
C ASP A 165 -14.66 27.42 21.62
N GLN A 166 -15.71 26.61 21.44
CA GLN A 166 -16.41 25.96 22.55
C GLN A 166 -15.52 24.97 23.32
N LEU A 167 -14.76 24.13 22.61
CA LEU A 167 -13.85 23.17 23.23
C LEU A 167 -12.73 23.86 24.02
N ARG A 168 -12.23 25.01 23.53
CA ARG A 168 -11.22 25.82 24.23
C ARG A 168 -11.67 26.34 25.59
N ALA A 169 -12.97 26.64 25.74
CA ALA A 169 -13.50 27.14 27.01
C ALA A 169 -13.54 26.08 28.13
N GLY A 170 -13.50 24.79 27.76
CA GLY A 170 -13.54 23.66 28.70
C GLY A 170 -12.17 23.04 29.01
N ILE A 171 -11.07 23.72 28.69
CA ILE A 171 -9.69 23.24 28.90
C ILE A 171 -8.95 24.24 29.78
N ASP A 172 -8.11 23.74 30.69
CA ASP A 172 -7.21 24.57 31.49
C ASP A 172 -6.32 25.48 30.62
N ALA A 173 -6.14 26.73 31.05
CA ALA A 173 -5.48 27.76 30.26
C ALA A 173 -3.99 27.49 30.02
N ASP A 174 -3.29 26.90 30.99
CA ASP A 174 -1.85 26.63 30.87
C ASP A 174 -1.61 25.39 29.98
N LEU A 175 -2.48 24.38 30.11
CA LEU A 175 -2.48 23.22 29.22
C LEU A 175 -2.78 23.62 27.76
N LEU A 176 -3.76 24.48 27.54
CA LEU A 176 -4.12 24.99 26.21
C LEU A 176 -2.96 25.76 25.57
N ARG A 177 -2.30 26.65 26.33
CA ARG A 177 -1.12 27.40 25.85
C ARG A 177 0.01 26.48 25.43
N HIS A 178 0.26 25.42 26.19
CA HIS A 178 1.28 24.43 25.83
C HIS A 178 0.91 23.68 24.56
N TYR A 179 -0.34 23.20 24.47
CA TYR A 179 -0.86 22.53 23.29
C TYR A 179 -0.73 23.40 22.02
N GLU A 180 -1.19 24.65 22.07
CA GLU A 180 -1.16 25.56 20.91
C GLU A 180 0.27 25.84 20.43
N ARG A 181 1.20 26.01 21.38
CA ARG A 181 2.62 26.19 21.07
C ARG A 181 3.16 24.98 20.31
N VAL A 182 2.93 23.77 20.82
CA VAL A 182 3.44 22.54 20.21
C VAL A 182 2.76 22.28 18.87
N ALA A 183 1.44 22.44 18.79
CA ALA A 183 0.67 22.27 17.56
C ALA A 183 1.12 23.23 16.45
N LYS A 184 1.45 24.49 16.79
CA LYS A 184 1.96 25.47 15.83
C LYS A 184 3.28 25.05 15.18
N PHE A 185 4.21 24.48 15.94
CA PHE A 185 5.53 24.08 15.42
C PHE A 185 5.57 22.67 14.85
N ARG A 186 4.73 21.76 15.35
CA ARG A 186 4.80 20.32 15.06
C ARG A 186 3.56 19.76 14.35
N GLY A 187 2.55 20.60 14.10
CA GLY A 187 1.28 20.24 13.45
C GLY A 187 0.26 19.53 14.35
N THR A 188 0.71 18.82 15.38
CA THR A 188 -0.13 18.10 16.36
C THR A 188 0.38 18.37 17.77
N GLY A 189 -0.53 18.56 18.73
CA GLY A 189 -0.19 18.86 20.13
C GLY A 189 -0.35 17.67 21.09
N ILE A 190 -1.07 16.63 20.69
CA ILE A 190 -1.30 15.41 21.49
C ILE A 190 -0.92 14.15 20.70
N SER A 191 -0.37 13.15 21.40
CA SER A 191 0.07 11.87 20.83
C SER A 191 -0.37 10.70 21.68
N GLU A 192 -0.80 9.64 21.01
CA GLU A 192 -0.99 8.33 21.62
C GLU A 192 0.36 7.72 22.01
N VAL A 193 0.35 6.95 23.08
CA VAL A 193 1.44 6.07 23.48
C VAL A 193 1.03 4.63 23.21
N ARG A 194 1.87 3.89 22.50
CA ARG A 194 1.68 2.46 22.19
C ARG A 194 3.00 1.73 22.28
N ASP A 195 3.03 0.54 22.87
CA ASP A 195 4.23 -0.29 23.03
C ASP A 195 5.43 0.49 23.62
N HIS A 196 5.19 1.27 24.68
CA HIS A 196 6.17 2.18 25.28
C HIS A 196 6.76 3.24 24.33
N LYS A 197 6.12 3.54 23.20
CA LYS A 197 6.58 4.54 22.23
C LYS A 197 5.57 5.67 22.06
N CYS A 198 6.07 6.89 21.88
CA CYS A 198 5.26 8.01 21.44
C CYS A 198 4.95 7.87 19.95
N MET A 199 3.68 7.78 19.56
CA MET A 199 3.31 7.57 18.14
C MET A 199 3.61 8.77 17.23
N ALA A 200 3.78 9.97 17.78
CA ALA A 200 4.08 11.15 16.99
C ALA A 200 5.58 11.33 16.67
N CYS A 201 6.50 10.98 17.58
CA CYS A 201 7.95 11.06 17.32
C CYS A 201 8.65 9.70 17.24
N GLN A 202 7.93 8.60 17.49
CA GLN A 202 8.40 7.22 17.43
C GLN A 202 9.56 6.89 18.41
N VAL A 203 9.79 7.75 19.40
CA VAL A 203 10.79 7.53 20.45
C VAL A 203 10.22 6.66 21.56
N MET A 204 11.05 5.75 22.08
CA MET A 204 10.74 4.94 23.25
C MET A 204 10.76 5.79 24.50
N LEU A 205 9.66 5.74 25.25
CA LEU A 205 9.49 6.45 26.51
C LEU A 205 10.21 5.70 27.64
N ARG A 206 10.69 6.46 28.62
CA ARG A 206 11.23 5.87 29.85
C ARG A 206 10.13 5.08 30.56
N PRO A 207 10.45 3.94 31.20
CA PRO A 207 9.44 3.14 31.93
C PRO A 207 8.66 3.96 32.95
N GLN A 208 9.31 4.90 33.64
CA GLN A 208 8.66 5.82 34.56
C GLN A 208 7.60 6.70 33.86
N THR A 209 7.98 7.39 32.78
CA THR A 209 7.07 8.23 31.99
C THR A 209 5.90 7.42 31.43
N TYR A 210 6.14 6.18 30.98
CA TYR A 210 5.07 5.30 30.53
C TYR A 210 4.08 4.96 31.65
N ASN A 211 4.59 4.62 32.83
CA ASN A 211 3.75 4.33 33.99
C ASN A 211 2.95 5.56 34.45
N GLU A 212 3.53 6.75 34.38
CA GLU A 212 2.84 8.01 34.66
C GLU A 212 1.70 8.26 33.65
N VAL A 213 1.93 8.04 32.36
CA VAL A 213 0.87 8.13 31.33
C VAL A 213 -0.22 7.09 31.58
N ARG A 214 0.16 5.85 31.92
CA ARG A 214 -0.78 4.76 32.23
C ARG A 214 -1.61 5.04 33.48
N SER A 215 -1.03 5.71 34.48
CA SER A 215 -1.75 6.10 35.70
C SER A 215 -2.88 7.08 35.42
N GLY A 216 -2.73 7.92 34.38
CA GLY A 216 -3.74 8.90 33.96
C GLY A 216 -4.09 9.96 35.02
N GLN A 217 -3.26 10.13 36.07
CA GLN A 217 -3.52 11.05 37.18
C GLN A 217 -3.08 12.49 36.90
N GLN A 218 -2.07 12.65 36.04
CA GLN A 218 -1.51 13.95 35.69
C GLN A 218 -1.26 14.03 34.18
N THR A 219 -1.17 15.24 33.66
CA THR A 219 -0.79 15.47 32.27
C THR A 219 0.71 15.25 32.09
N VAL A 220 1.07 14.29 31.24
CA VAL A 220 2.47 13.94 30.95
C VAL A 220 2.84 14.40 29.55
N TYR A 221 4.06 14.92 29.41
CA TYR A 221 4.60 15.39 28.13
C TYR A 221 5.71 14.45 27.64
N CYS A 222 5.87 14.33 26.33
CA CYS A 222 7.02 13.64 25.75
C CYS A 222 8.30 14.48 25.88
N ASP A 223 9.36 13.93 26.48
CA ASP A 223 10.66 14.61 26.60
C ASP A 223 11.26 15.05 25.25
N SER A 224 10.99 14.30 24.18
CA SER A 224 11.58 14.53 22.85
C SER A 224 10.79 15.52 21.99
N CYS A 225 9.46 15.44 22.00
CA CYS A 225 8.61 16.25 21.11
C CYS A 225 7.63 17.18 21.83
N GLN A 226 7.62 17.17 23.17
CA GLN A 226 6.79 18.00 24.05
C GLN A 226 5.27 17.86 23.86
N ARG A 227 4.81 16.90 23.04
CA ARG A 227 3.38 16.61 22.91
C ARG A 227 2.82 16.03 24.19
N VAL A 228 1.56 16.34 24.46
CA VAL A 228 0.77 15.71 25.52
C VAL A 228 0.61 14.24 25.19
N LEU A 229 0.87 13.37 26.15
CA LEU A 229 0.76 11.92 25.97
C LEU A 229 -0.55 11.41 26.55
N TYR A 230 -1.22 10.52 25.82
CA TYR A 230 -2.37 9.77 26.32
C TYR A 230 -2.26 8.30 25.95
N LEU A 231 -2.93 7.47 26.71
CA LEU A 231 -3.05 6.03 26.47
C LEU A 231 -4.50 5.71 26.11
N ASN A 232 -4.69 4.95 25.04
CA ASN A 232 -5.98 4.38 24.69
C ASN A 232 -6.12 2.99 25.34
N PRO A 233 -7.04 2.77 26.29
CA PRO A 233 -7.18 1.48 26.97
C PRO A 233 -7.52 0.30 26.04
N ALA A 234 -8.08 0.59 24.86
CA ALA A 234 -8.43 -0.44 23.88
C ALA A 234 -7.20 -1.09 23.22
N ASP A 235 -6.09 -0.37 23.11
CA ASP A 235 -4.89 -0.82 22.40
C ASP A 235 -3.88 -1.57 23.32
N GLU A 236 -4.14 -1.62 24.63
CA GLU A 236 -3.23 -2.21 25.63
C GLU A 236 -3.40 -3.74 25.81
N LEU A 237 -4.43 -4.35 25.21
CA LEU A 237 -4.91 -5.70 25.56
C LEU A 237 -4.73 -6.80 24.51
N VAL A 238 -3.75 -6.68 23.61
CA VAL A 238 -3.34 -7.84 22.81
C VAL A 238 -1.99 -8.34 23.33
N ASP A 239 -2.02 -8.99 24.49
CA ASP A 239 -1.01 -10.00 24.85
C ASP A 239 -1.07 -11.08 23.76
N GLN A 240 -0.25 -10.93 22.73
CA GLN A 240 -0.06 -11.97 21.72
C GLN A 240 0.68 -13.12 22.41
N LYS A 241 -0.07 -14.03 23.05
CA LYS A 241 0.47 -15.36 23.35
C LYS A 241 0.99 -15.93 22.03
N PRO A 242 2.27 -16.26 21.90
CA PRO A 242 2.79 -16.77 20.64
C PRO A 242 2.04 -18.05 20.27
N THR A 243 1.26 -18.00 19.20
CA THR A 243 0.61 -19.19 18.62
C THR A 243 1.66 -20.00 17.89
N VAL A 244 2.35 -20.88 18.62
CA VAL A 244 3.27 -21.84 18.00
C VAL A 244 2.41 -22.91 17.32
N HIS A 245 2.34 -22.88 15.98
CA HIS A 245 1.73 -23.96 15.21
C HIS A 245 2.57 -25.23 15.38
N HIS A 246 2.10 -26.17 16.20
CA HIS A 246 2.69 -27.50 16.30
C HIS A 246 2.09 -28.38 15.19
N PRO A 247 2.91 -28.94 14.28
CA PRO A 247 2.42 -29.87 13.26
C PRO A 247 1.79 -31.11 13.91
N ARG A 248 0.75 -31.66 13.29
CA ARG A 248 0.06 -32.86 13.80
C ARG A 248 1.05 -34.01 13.93
N ARG A 249 1.03 -34.69 15.08
CA ARG A 249 1.90 -35.83 15.34
C ARG A 249 1.46 -37.02 14.49
N HIS A 250 2.43 -37.71 13.88
CA HIS A 250 2.16 -38.98 13.23
C HIS A 250 1.79 -40.04 14.29
N HIS A 251 0.77 -40.87 14.05
CA HIS A 251 0.40 -41.94 14.96
C HIS A 251 0.87 -43.30 14.39
N PRO A 252 1.67 -44.09 15.14
CA PRO A 252 2.05 -45.43 14.70
C PRO A 252 0.81 -46.31 14.48
N LYS A 253 0.86 -47.22 13.49
CA LYS A 253 -0.22 -48.17 13.26
C LYS A 253 -0.40 -49.10 14.48
N ILE A 254 -1.66 -49.47 14.74
CA ILE A 254 -2.04 -50.27 15.91
C ILE A 254 -1.48 -51.69 15.84
N ASP A 255 -1.22 -52.22 14.65
CA ASP A 255 -0.73 -53.58 14.36
C ASP A 255 0.79 -53.65 14.14
N ALA A 256 1.53 -52.58 14.44
CA ALA A 256 2.98 -52.56 14.25
C ALA A 256 3.67 -53.70 15.03
N PRO A 257 4.66 -54.40 14.42
CA PRO A 257 5.41 -55.49 15.06
C PRO A 257 6.35 -54.99 16.16
N GLN A 258 6.56 -53.68 16.23
CA GLN A 258 7.36 -53.02 17.24
C GLN A 258 6.65 -51.79 17.77
N ALA A 259 7.01 -51.46 19.02
CA ALA A 259 6.26 -50.55 19.81
C ALA A 259 7.09 -49.81 20.87
N TRP A 260 7.09 -48.48 20.80
CA TRP A 260 7.64 -47.61 21.83
C TRP A 260 6.56 -47.01 22.73
N TYR A 261 6.83 -46.98 24.02
CA TYR A 261 5.97 -46.37 25.03
C TYR A 261 6.80 -45.57 26.03
N TYR A 262 6.25 -44.47 26.51
CA TYR A 262 6.76 -43.76 27.68
C TYR A 262 5.87 -44.03 28.88
N ARG A 263 6.50 -44.24 30.02
CA ARG A 263 5.82 -44.40 31.31
C ARG A 263 6.48 -43.53 32.35
N ALA A 264 5.68 -42.73 33.05
CA ALA A 264 6.15 -41.83 34.10
C ALA A 264 6.53 -42.57 35.39
N GLU A 265 5.89 -43.71 35.66
CA GLU A 265 6.08 -44.50 36.88
C GLU A 265 6.32 -45.97 36.52
N PHE A 266 7.58 -46.41 36.56
CA PHE A 266 8.00 -47.79 36.38
C PHE A 266 8.80 -48.30 37.58
N ALA A 267 8.15 -49.12 38.42
CA ALA A 267 8.73 -49.69 39.64
C ALA A 267 9.50 -48.63 40.48
N GLU A 268 10.75 -48.91 40.87
CA GLU A 268 11.63 -47.98 41.60
C GLU A 268 12.45 -47.06 40.67
N ALA A 269 12.37 -47.24 39.35
CA ALA A 269 13.22 -46.57 38.37
C ALA A 269 12.62 -45.25 37.83
N GLY A 270 11.36 -44.94 38.13
CA GLY A 270 10.72 -43.69 37.72
C GLY A 270 10.37 -43.67 36.23
N GLU A 271 10.84 -42.64 35.51
CA GLU A 271 10.47 -42.37 34.12
C GLU A 271 11.30 -43.21 33.12
N VAL A 272 10.61 -43.98 32.27
CA VAL A 272 11.26 -44.91 31.33
C VAL A 272 10.64 -44.90 29.94
N TYR A 273 11.48 -45.25 28.96
CA TYR A 273 11.07 -45.67 27.62
C TYR A 273 11.04 -47.20 27.54
N LEU A 274 9.96 -47.74 26.99
CA LEU A 274 9.73 -49.17 26.82
C LEU A 274 9.71 -49.48 25.32
N CYS A 275 10.55 -50.41 24.89
CA CYS A 275 10.51 -50.97 23.55
C CYS A 275 9.99 -52.40 23.61
N LEU A 276 8.87 -52.66 22.94
CA LEU A 276 8.25 -53.96 22.79
C LEU A 276 8.38 -54.40 21.34
N THR A 277 8.89 -55.61 21.10
CA THR A 277 9.02 -56.19 19.75
C THR A 277 8.39 -57.58 19.70
N ASN A 278 7.82 -57.94 18.56
CA ASN A 278 7.40 -59.30 18.23
C ASN A 278 8.44 -59.95 17.31
N ALA A 279 9.05 -61.05 17.73
CA ALA A 279 9.95 -61.88 16.94
C ALA A 279 9.37 -63.30 16.83
N GLY A 280 8.73 -63.61 15.70
CA GLY A 280 8.06 -64.91 15.50
C GLY A 280 6.86 -65.10 16.45
N SER A 281 6.91 -66.12 17.30
CA SER A 281 5.88 -66.42 18.31
C SER A 281 6.21 -65.89 19.71
N GLN A 282 7.22 -65.02 19.82
CA GLN A 282 7.69 -64.47 21.09
C GLN A 282 7.68 -62.94 21.05
N ALA A 283 7.43 -62.36 22.21
CA ALA A 283 7.48 -60.93 22.46
C ALA A 283 8.64 -60.60 23.40
N SER A 284 9.41 -59.58 23.06
CA SER A 284 10.50 -59.08 23.91
C SER A 284 10.20 -57.68 24.45
N ARG A 285 10.68 -57.41 25.65
CA ARG A 285 10.61 -56.10 26.31
C ARG A 285 12.00 -55.62 26.70
N ARG A 286 12.35 -54.41 26.25
CA ARG A 286 13.53 -53.64 26.68
C ARG A 286 13.07 -52.37 27.38
N VAL A 287 13.71 -52.02 28.50
CA VAL A 287 13.39 -50.85 29.32
C VAL A 287 14.60 -49.94 29.35
N TYR A 288 14.43 -48.65 29.06
CA TYR A 288 15.50 -47.65 29.05
C TYR A 288 15.14 -46.46 29.95
N GLU A 289 16.09 -45.98 30.73
CA GLU A 289 15.92 -44.76 31.54
C GLU A 289 15.83 -43.52 30.65
N ILE A 290 14.90 -42.59 30.94
CA ILE A 290 14.63 -41.43 30.08
C ILE A 290 15.83 -40.47 29.91
N HIS A 291 16.62 -40.25 30.96
CA HIS A 291 17.67 -39.22 30.95
C HIS A 291 18.99 -39.72 30.39
N THR A 292 19.35 -40.98 30.67
CA THR A 292 20.64 -41.55 30.27
C THR A 292 20.52 -42.49 29.08
N GLY A 293 19.32 -42.95 28.74
CA GLY A 293 19.10 -43.98 27.72
C GLY A 293 19.66 -45.35 28.07
N ARG A 294 20.08 -45.56 29.32
CA ARG A 294 20.62 -46.84 29.80
C ARG A 294 19.52 -47.87 29.97
N MET A 295 19.79 -49.08 29.54
CA MET A 295 18.90 -50.22 29.71
C MET A 295 18.81 -50.60 31.19
N ILE A 296 17.58 -50.75 31.68
CA ILE A 296 17.28 -51.13 33.06
C ILE A 296 16.85 -52.60 33.08
N GLY A 297 17.67 -53.44 33.73
CA GLY A 297 17.43 -54.87 33.85
C GLY A 297 17.69 -55.65 32.56
N ASP A 298 17.26 -56.92 32.55
CA ASP A 298 17.44 -57.82 31.41
C ASP A 298 16.26 -57.76 30.43
N ILE A 299 16.52 -58.16 29.18
CA ILE A 299 15.49 -58.29 28.15
C ILE A 299 14.52 -59.39 28.55
N LEU A 300 13.25 -59.04 28.74
CA LEU A 300 12.23 -60.00 29.17
C LEU A 300 11.49 -60.55 27.95
N ILE A 301 11.48 -61.87 27.80
CA ILE A 301 10.85 -62.56 26.65
C ILE A 301 9.66 -63.39 27.16
N ARG A 302 8.51 -63.25 26.52
CA ARG A 302 7.28 -64.00 26.79
C ARG A 302 6.72 -64.56 25.48
N GLU A 303 5.96 -65.65 25.54
CA GLU A 303 5.29 -66.20 24.36
C GLU A 303 4.06 -65.37 23.96
N GLY A 304 3.83 -65.22 22.65
CA GLY A 304 2.69 -64.51 22.07
C GLY A 304 3.00 -63.08 21.61
N ASP A 305 1.94 -62.33 21.25
CA ASP A 305 2.02 -60.91 20.86
C ASP A 305 2.30 -60.03 22.09
N PHE A 306 3.19 -59.04 21.95
CA PHE A 306 3.60 -58.19 23.07
C PHE A 306 2.42 -57.47 23.75
N ARG A 307 1.29 -57.23 23.05
CA ARG A 307 0.11 -56.60 23.65
C ARG A 307 -0.60 -57.50 24.64
N LEU A 308 -0.61 -58.80 24.37
CA LEU A 308 -1.18 -59.81 25.26
C LEU A 308 -0.17 -60.27 26.30
N ALA A 309 1.11 -60.27 25.94
CA ALA A 309 2.19 -60.70 26.81
C ALA A 309 2.59 -59.65 27.86
N PHE A 310 2.43 -58.35 27.58
CA PHE A 310 2.79 -57.24 28.48
C PHE A 310 1.68 -56.17 28.64
N PRO A 311 0.45 -56.55 29.04
CA PRO A 311 -0.65 -55.59 29.21
C PRO A 311 -0.37 -54.55 30.30
N GLU A 312 0.41 -54.92 31.32
CA GLU A 312 0.81 -54.05 32.42
C GLU A 312 1.62 -52.85 31.94
N ASP A 313 2.44 -53.02 30.90
CA ASP A 313 3.38 -52.03 30.38
C ASP A 313 2.76 -51.03 29.40
N ILE A 314 1.64 -51.42 28.79
CA ILE A 314 0.91 -50.61 27.81
C ILE A 314 -0.17 -49.75 28.50
N THR A 315 -0.79 -50.28 29.55
CA THR A 315 -1.90 -49.61 30.23
C THR A 315 -1.42 -48.34 30.93
N GLY A 316 -1.95 -47.18 30.52
CA GLY A 316 -1.59 -45.87 31.06
C GLY A 316 -0.29 -45.27 30.51
N ALA A 317 0.36 -45.93 29.55
CA ALA A 317 1.58 -45.44 28.91
C ALA A 317 1.27 -44.55 27.69
N ILE A 318 2.17 -43.62 27.38
CA ILE A 318 2.06 -42.77 26.19
C ILE A 318 2.74 -43.47 25.01
N ARG A 319 1.98 -43.73 23.95
CA ARG A 319 2.49 -44.34 22.72
C ARG A 319 3.45 -43.38 22.00
N LEU A 320 4.69 -43.80 21.74
CA LEU A 320 5.72 -43.02 21.04
C LEU A 320 5.96 -43.51 19.60
N ASN A 321 6.48 -42.62 18.76
CA ASN A 321 7.01 -42.90 17.43
C ASN A 321 8.47 -43.33 17.58
N GLY A 322 8.75 -44.59 17.26
CA GLY A 322 10.10 -45.10 17.13
C GLY A 322 10.08 -46.24 16.11
N ALA A 323 10.86 -46.10 15.05
CA ALA A 323 10.86 -47.00 13.91
C ALA A 323 12.28 -47.51 13.63
N TRP A 324 12.95 -48.00 14.68
CA TRP A 324 14.30 -48.55 14.61
C TRP A 324 14.25 -50.06 14.63
N THR A 325 14.97 -50.72 13.74
CA THR A 325 14.91 -52.18 13.58
C THR A 325 15.51 -52.92 14.78
N GLU A 326 15.22 -54.21 14.89
CA GLU A 326 15.80 -55.06 15.94
C GLU A 326 17.34 -55.14 15.83
N GLU A 327 17.87 -55.13 14.60
CA GLU A 327 19.32 -55.08 14.34
C GLU A 327 19.97 -53.77 14.84
N GLU A 328 19.28 -52.63 14.69
CA GLU A 328 19.75 -51.34 15.21
C GLU A 328 19.74 -51.33 16.74
N LEU A 329 18.69 -51.88 17.35
CA LEU A 329 18.58 -51.98 18.80
C LEU A 329 19.63 -52.91 19.40
N ASP A 330 19.94 -54.01 18.73
CA ASP A 330 21.02 -54.92 19.13
C ASP A 330 22.40 -54.28 18.97
N GLY A 331 22.57 -53.46 17.93
CA GLY A 331 23.80 -52.69 17.69
C GLY A 331 24.10 -51.64 18.78
N TRP A 332 23.07 -51.09 19.42
CA TRP A 332 23.23 -50.12 20.52
C TRP A 332 23.46 -50.77 21.89
N GLY A 333 23.13 -52.06 22.03
CA GLY A 333 23.36 -52.81 23.25
C GLY A 333 22.61 -52.22 24.45
N ALA A 334 23.34 -51.80 25.49
CA ALA A 334 22.75 -51.36 26.75
C ALA A 334 22.50 -49.84 26.84
N GLU A 335 22.83 -49.03 25.82
CA GLU A 335 22.65 -47.57 25.85
C GLU A 335 22.10 -47.03 24.52
N LEU A 336 21.01 -46.26 24.58
CA LEU A 336 20.46 -45.59 23.41
C LEU A 336 21.33 -44.39 22.98
N PRO A 337 21.58 -44.19 21.66
CA PRO A 337 22.23 -42.98 21.17
C PRO A 337 21.43 -41.72 21.49
N MET A 338 22.13 -40.60 21.74
CA MET A 338 21.51 -39.30 22.03
C MET A 338 20.47 -38.87 20.99
N VAL A 339 20.72 -39.13 19.70
CA VAL A 339 19.80 -38.79 18.61
C VAL A 339 18.45 -39.53 18.75
N VAL A 340 18.48 -40.76 19.26
CA VAL A 340 17.27 -41.57 19.51
C VAL A 340 16.51 -41.03 20.72
N LEU A 341 17.23 -40.66 21.79
CA LEU A 341 16.64 -40.05 22.98
C LEU A 341 15.98 -38.71 22.67
N ASP A 342 16.66 -37.84 21.92
CA ASP A 342 16.12 -36.55 21.49
C ASP A 342 14.86 -36.73 20.64
N SER A 343 14.86 -37.72 19.74
CA SER A 343 13.67 -38.05 18.93
C SER A 343 12.50 -38.55 19.79
N LEU A 344 12.75 -39.40 20.78
CA LEU A 344 11.70 -39.91 21.68
C LEU A 344 11.17 -38.80 22.59
N LEU A 345 12.03 -37.90 23.06
CA LEU A 345 11.67 -36.76 23.90
C LEU A 345 10.82 -35.74 23.13
N ALA A 346 11.24 -35.35 21.93
CA ALA A 346 10.47 -34.44 21.08
C ALA A 346 9.07 -35.01 20.75
N ASP A 347 9.01 -36.32 20.52
CA ASP A 347 7.74 -37.00 20.25
C ASP A 347 6.85 -37.13 21.50
N LEU A 348 7.44 -37.31 22.67
CA LEU A 348 6.74 -37.28 23.96
C LEU A 348 6.15 -35.90 24.26
N GLU A 349 6.90 -34.83 24.01
CA GLU A 349 6.41 -33.45 24.15
C GLU A 349 5.25 -33.17 23.20
N ALA A 350 5.36 -33.58 21.94
CA ALA A 350 4.27 -33.49 20.97
C ALA A 350 3.03 -34.28 21.43
N ALA A 351 3.21 -35.49 21.97
CA ALA A 351 2.11 -36.30 22.49
C ALA A 351 1.42 -35.64 23.70
N ARG A 352 2.18 -35.08 24.64
CA ARG A 352 1.64 -34.32 25.79
C ARG A 352 0.88 -33.07 25.34
N TYR A 353 1.39 -32.36 24.33
CA TYR A 353 0.71 -31.21 23.75
C TYR A 353 -0.63 -31.58 23.06
N GLU A 354 -0.67 -32.69 22.31
CA GLU A 354 -1.92 -33.19 21.74
C GLU A 354 -2.94 -33.60 22.81
N MET A 355 -2.50 -34.20 23.91
CA MET A 355 -3.38 -34.56 25.02
C MET A 355 -3.96 -33.34 25.73
N THR A 356 -3.16 -32.31 25.99
CA THR A 356 -3.61 -31.05 26.62
C THR A 356 -4.53 -30.25 25.70
N SER A 357 -4.21 -30.13 24.41
CA SER A 357 -5.06 -29.45 23.43
C SER A 357 -6.39 -30.19 23.19
N ARG A 358 -6.40 -31.52 23.15
CA ARG A 358 -7.65 -32.30 23.11
C ARG A 358 -8.48 -32.13 24.39
N ALA A 359 -7.85 -32.06 25.56
CA ALA A 359 -8.56 -31.82 26.82
C ALA A 359 -9.20 -30.41 26.85
N ALA A 360 -8.49 -29.39 26.37
CA ALA A 360 -9.01 -28.03 26.23
C ALA A 360 -10.20 -27.96 25.25
N ALA A 361 -10.06 -28.57 24.06
CA ALA A 361 -11.13 -28.62 23.06
C ALA A 361 -12.38 -29.37 23.55
N LYS A 362 -12.23 -30.37 24.44
CA LYS A 362 -13.34 -31.12 25.02
C LYS A 362 -14.09 -30.34 26.13
N HIS A 363 -13.46 -29.35 26.74
CA HIS A 363 -14.11 -28.43 27.68
C HIS A 363 -14.84 -27.26 27.00
N GLU A 364 -14.54 -26.97 25.72
CA GLU A 364 -15.20 -25.91 24.95
C GLU A 364 -16.39 -26.38 24.09
N ALA A 365 -16.66 -27.69 23.99
CA ALA A 365 -17.80 -28.19 23.20
C ALA A 365 -19.13 -28.09 23.98
N PRO A 366 -20.14 -27.33 23.50
CA PRO A 366 -21.45 -27.27 24.15
C PRO A 366 -22.24 -28.58 23.95
N ALA A 367 -22.97 -29.00 24.98
CA ALA A 367 -23.84 -30.17 24.93
C ALA A 367 -24.97 -29.96 23.90
N VAL A 368 -25.02 -30.81 22.86
CA VAL A 368 -26.11 -30.83 21.89
C VAL A 368 -27.34 -31.50 22.53
N PRO A 369 -28.51 -30.83 22.62
CA PRO A 369 -29.71 -31.45 23.17
C PRO A 369 -30.31 -32.42 22.14
N SER A 370 -30.60 -33.65 22.59
CA SER A 370 -31.33 -34.64 21.81
C SER A 370 -32.80 -34.25 21.67
N GLU A 371 -33.26 -33.94 20.47
CA GLU A 371 -34.69 -33.83 20.16
C GLU A 371 -35.34 -35.22 20.28
N GLN A 372 -36.24 -35.36 21.24
CA GLN A 372 -37.15 -36.49 21.35
C GLN A 372 -38.18 -36.40 20.21
N ALA A 373 -38.12 -37.38 19.31
CA ALA A 373 -39.23 -37.73 18.43
C ALA A 373 -40.39 -38.26 19.28
N ALA A 374 -41.50 -37.53 19.28
CA ALA A 374 -42.80 -38.06 19.69
C ALA A 374 -43.58 -38.44 18.43
N SER A 375 -43.80 -39.74 18.26
CA SER A 375 -44.92 -40.32 17.52
C SER A 375 -45.76 -41.09 18.53
#